data_AF-A0A1Q3X3M8-F1
#
_entry.id   AF-A0A1Q3X3M8-F1
#
_cell.length_a   1.000
_cell.length_b   1.000
_cell.length_c   1.000
_cell.angle_alpha   90.00
_cell.angle_beta   90.00
_cell.angle_gamma   90.00
#
_symmetry.space_group_name_H-M   'P 1'
#
loop_
_entity.id
_entity.type
_entity.pdbx_description
1 polymer ?
#
loop_
_entity_poly.entity_id
_entity_poly.type
_entity_poly.pdbx_seq_one_letter_code
_entity_poly.pdbx_strand_id
1 'polypeptide(L)'
;MERLSLPDVDDRILVLQVALLVENYITSFLGKLLDIDDTDNSKSLGKNGISFHYKVMLLIDIGALNDGDRTKFQKFMEVRNTFMHDMRATNYTECVARIDGLGKWLEKTYKAPVYNKKEKITDEELIEDRVRQLANEVIALTFTILQKLRDKFDKTVEADQRRREVDAFKETITEIKEFLNNYVQKYIDDKEMIKPENLGKLGDTISRMFYSGAARRIFKKGEKVLVVPERKPSKE
;
A
#
# COMPACT_ATOMS: atom_id res chain seq x y z
N MET A 1 -7.50 55.10 -6.17
CA MET A 1 -7.75 53.79 -6.79
C MET A 1 -6.56 52.90 -6.51
N GLU A 2 -6.69 52.06 -5.49
CA GLU A 2 -5.76 50.95 -5.26
C GLU A 2 -5.83 50.05 -6.50
N ARG A 3 -4.70 49.84 -7.18
CA ARG A 3 -4.62 48.84 -8.24
C ARG A 3 -4.82 47.49 -7.57
N LEU A 4 -5.92 46.81 -7.88
CA LEU A 4 -6.04 45.37 -7.64
C LEU A 4 -4.88 44.71 -8.39
N SER A 5 -3.78 44.40 -7.69
CA SER A 5 -2.82 43.43 -8.21
C SER A 5 -3.57 42.11 -8.26
N LEU A 6 -3.66 41.53 -9.46
CA LEU A 6 -4.13 40.17 -9.60
C LEU A 6 -3.27 39.27 -8.70
N PRO A 7 -3.86 38.25 -8.04
CA PRO A 7 -3.10 37.25 -7.32
C PRO A 7 -1.95 36.76 -8.19
N ASP A 8 -0.81 36.44 -7.58
CA ASP A 8 0.20 35.68 -8.32
C ASP A 8 -0.44 34.34 -8.70
N VAL A 9 -0.73 34.21 -10.00
CA VAL A 9 -1.47 33.07 -10.55
C VAL A 9 -0.67 31.79 -10.35
N ASP A 10 0.65 31.90 -10.31
CA ASP A 10 1.58 30.79 -10.22
C ASP A 10 1.50 30.10 -8.85
N ASP A 11 1.33 30.87 -7.77
CA ASP A 11 1.21 30.33 -6.40
C ASP A 11 -0.06 29.51 -6.19
N ARG A 12 -1.18 30.03 -6.69
CA ARG A 12 -2.47 29.32 -6.66
C ARG A 12 -2.41 28.02 -7.45
N ILE A 13 -1.76 28.05 -8.62
CA ILE A 13 -1.58 26.87 -9.47
C ILE A 13 -0.78 25.79 -8.75
N LEU A 14 0.34 26.15 -8.10
CA LEU A 14 1.18 25.17 -7.39
C LEU A 14 0.40 24.44 -6.29
N VAL A 15 -0.26 25.20 -5.40
CA VAL A 15 -1.05 24.64 -4.29
C VAL A 15 -2.16 23.73 -4.83
N LEU A 16 -2.85 24.17 -5.89
CA LEU A 16 -3.91 23.39 -6.52
C LEU A 16 -3.38 22.09 -7.13
N GLN A 17 -2.27 22.13 -7.87
CA GLN A 17 -1.66 20.95 -8.50
C GLN A 17 -1.27 19.91 -7.46
N VAL A 18 -0.61 20.33 -6.37
CA VAL A 18 -0.23 19.42 -5.29
C VAL A 18 -1.46 18.82 -4.62
N ALA A 19 -2.49 19.61 -4.32
CA ALA A 19 -3.71 19.11 -3.71
C ALA A 19 -4.46 18.10 -4.59
N LEU A 20 -4.57 18.37 -5.89
CA LEU A 20 -5.19 17.44 -6.85
C LEU A 20 -4.40 16.13 -6.96
N LEU A 21 -3.07 16.22 -7.04
CA LEU A 21 -2.19 15.06 -7.10
C LEU A 21 -2.34 14.18 -5.86
N VAL A 22 -2.27 14.80 -4.67
CA VAL A 22 -2.41 14.11 -3.39
C VAL A 22 -3.78 13.46 -3.25
N GLU A 23 -4.85 14.18 -3.58
CA GLU A 23 -6.21 13.65 -3.55
C GLU A 23 -6.40 12.48 -4.51
N ASN A 24 -5.85 12.56 -5.72
CA ASN A 24 -5.91 11.48 -6.69
C ASN A 24 -5.18 10.23 -6.19
N TYR A 25 -3.96 10.37 -5.66
CA TYR A 25 -3.20 9.24 -5.12
C TYR A 25 -3.89 8.59 -3.92
N ILE A 26 -4.41 9.38 -2.98
CA ILE A 26 -5.14 8.85 -1.83
C ILE A 26 -6.41 8.11 -2.28
N THR A 27 -7.13 8.67 -3.26
CA THR A 27 -8.34 8.04 -3.83
C THR A 27 -7.99 6.73 -4.52
N SER A 28 -6.93 6.70 -5.32
CA SER A 28 -6.43 5.50 -5.99
C SER A 28 -5.97 4.44 -4.98
N PHE A 29 -5.26 4.84 -3.93
CA PHE A 29 -4.84 3.96 -2.84
C PHE A 29 -6.05 3.30 -2.17
N LEU A 30 -7.05 4.09 -1.79
CA LEU A 30 -8.25 3.57 -1.14
C LEU A 30 -9.05 2.68 -2.09
N GLY A 31 -9.11 3.04 -3.38
CA GLY A 31 -9.73 2.21 -4.40
C GLY A 31 -9.11 0.82 -4.47
N LYS A 32 -7.78 0.75 -4.58
CA LYS A 32 -7.07 -0.54 -4.60
C LYS A 32 -7.18 -1.31 -3.29
N LEU A 33 -7.17 -0.63 -2.15
CA LEU A 33 -7.35 -1.29 -0.85
C LEU A 33 -8.75 -1.92 -0.70
N LEU A 34 -9.76 -1.31 -1.32
CA LEU A 34 -11.17 -1.74 -1.25
C LEU A 34 -11.61 -2.57 -2.46
N ASP A 35 -10.68 -2.95 -3.35
CA ASP A 35 -10.95 -3.68 -4.59
C ASP A 35 -11.97 -2.97 -5.51
N ILE A 36 -11.85 -1.64 -5.61
CA ILE A 36 -12.64 -0.77 -6.49
C ILE A 36 -11.79 -0.42 -7.70
N ASP A 37 -12.10 -1.03 -8.85
CA ASP A 37 -11.36 -0.80 -10.10
C ASP A 37 -11.68 0.53 -10.77
N ASP A 38 -12.94 0.97 -10.73
CA ASP A 38 -13.39 2.25 -11.26
C ASP A 38 -13.65 3.24 -10.12
N THR A 39 -12.59 3.92 -9.69
CA THR A 39 -12.67 4.93 -8.64
C THR A 39 -13.45 6.16 -9.06
N ASP A 40 -13.43 6.53 -10.35
CA ASP A 40 -14.02 7.78 -10.84
C ASP A 40 -15.54 7.74 -10.78
N ASN A 41 -16.13 6.59 -11.11
CA ASN A 41 -17.58 6.35 -11.03
C ASN A 41 -18.02 5.72 -9.69
N SER A 42 -17.10 5.52 -8.74
CA SER A 42 -17.42 4.98 -7.44
C SER A 42 -18.35 5.91 -6.64
N LYS A 43 -19.41 5.35 -6.05
CA LYS A 43 -20.31 6.09 -5.14
C LYS A 43 -19.58 6.63 -3.91
N SER A 44 -18.57 5.91 -3.42
CA SER A 44 -17.85 6.26 -2.20
C SER A 44 -16.59 7.08 -2.46
N LEU A 45 -15.88 6.83 -3.57
CA LEU A 45 -14.57 7.45 -3.83
C LEU A 45 -14.54 8.40 -5.03
N GLY A 46 -15.56 8.36 -5.89
CA GLY A 46 -15.64 9.17 -7.10
C GLY A 46 -15.94 10.64 -6.82
N LYS A 47 -16.29 11.38 -7.89
CA LYS A 47 -16.45 12.85 -7.85
C LYS A 47 -17.39 13.35 -6.75
N ASN A 48 -18.46 12.62 -6.45
CA ASN A 48 -19.45 12.96 -5.43
C ASN A 48 -19.36 12.06 -4.20
N GLY A 49 -18.21 11.40 -4.02
CA GLY A 49 -17.96 10.49 -2.91
C GLY A 49 -17.69 11.21 -1.59
N ILE A 50 -17.04 10.48 -0.68
CA ILE A 50 -16.63 11.03 0.61
C ILE A 50 -15.61 12.15 0.42
N SER A 51 -15.65 13.14 1.31
CA SER A 51 -14.71 14.26 1.29
C SER A 51 -13.28 13.79 1.57
N PHE A 52 -12.30 14.56 1.11
CA PHE A 52 -10.89 14.30 1.38
C PHE A 52 -10.59 14.11 2.88
N HIS A 53 -11.28 14.85 3.75
CA HIS A 53 -11.17 14.69 5.20
C HIS A 53 -11.46 13.23 5.63
N TYR A 54 -12.57 12.66 5.16
CA TYR A 54 -12.91 11.26 5.48
C TYR A 54 -11.96 10.26 4.83
N LYS A 55 -11.42 10.56 3.64
CA LYS A 55 -10.35 9.74 3.04
C LYS A 55 -9.12 9.67 3.95
N VAL A 56 -8.70 10.79 4.53
CA VAL A 56 -7.59 10.84 5.50
C VAL A 56 -7.93 10.10 6.79
N MET A 57 -9.18 10.18 7.29
CA MET A 57 -9.61 9.39 8.46
C MET A 57 -9.49 7.89 8.22
N LEU A 58 -9.94 7.41 7.05
CA LEU A 58 -9.78 6.00 6.68
C LEU A 58 -8.30 5.58 6.67
N LEU A 59 -7.39 6.45 6.25
CA LEU A 59 -5.95 6.17 6.27
C LEU A 59 -5.40 6.05 7.70
N ILE A 60 -5.96 6.78 8.67
CA ILE A 60 -5.58 6.64 10.09
C ILE A 60 -6.14 5.33 10.65
N ASP A 61 -7.40 5.02 10.35
CA ASP A 61 -8.08 3.81 10.86
C ASP A 61 -7.34 2.53 10.45
N ILE A 62 -6.76 2.51 9.25
CA ILE A 62 -5.96 1.38 8.75
C ILE A 62 -4.48 1.42 9.18
N GLY A 63 -4.07 2.38 10.00
CA GLY A 63 -2.70 2.57 10.47
C GLY A 63 -1.72 3.07 9.39
N ALA A 64 -2.22 3.60 8.27
CA ALA A 64 -1.38 4.19 7.22
C ALA A 64 -0.83 5.56 7.64
N LEU A 65 -1.57 6.30 8.46
CA LEU A 65 -1.18 7.62 9.00
C LEU A 65 -1.36 7.68 10.53
N ASN A 66 -0.75 8.69 11.15
CA ASN A 66 -1.02 9.09 12.54
C ASN A 66 -1.72 10.47 12.61
N ASP A 67 -2.12 10.88 13.80
CA ASP A 67 -2.80 12.17 14.04
C ASP A 67 -1.94 13.41 13.71
N GLY A 68 -0.62 13.30 13.82
CA GLY A 68 0.31 14.35 13.40
C GLY A 68 0.27 14.55 11.88
N ASP A 69 0.26 13.46 11.12
CA ASP A 69 0.18 13.50 9.66
C ASP A 69 -1.17 14.03 9.19
N ARG A 70 -2.26 13.61 9.85
CA ARG A 70 -3.61 14.16 9.63
C ARG A 70 -3.62 15.68 9.68
N THR A 71 -2.98 16.24 10.70
CA THR A 71 -2.96 17.69 10.92
C THR A 71 -2.32 18.41 9.73
N LYS A 72 -1.25 17.86 9.14
CA LYS A 72 -0.59 18.42 7.96
C LYS A 72 -1.50 18.40 6.74
N PHE A 73 -2.13 17.25 6.45
CA PHE A 73 -3.10 17.15 5.34
C PHE A 73 -4.25 18.14 5.50
N GLN A 74 -4.79 18.27 6.72
CA GLN A 74 -5.87 19.20 7.01
C GLN A 74 -5.44 20.65 6.78
N LYS A 75 -4.30 21.06 7.35
CA LYS A 75 -3.76 22.42 7.21
C LYS A 75 -3.46 22.76 5.75
N PHE A 76 -2.92 21.82 4.99
CA PHE A 76 -2.66 22.01 3.57
C PHE A 76 -3.97 22.16 2.76
N MET A 77 -5.00 21.40 3.10
CA MET A 77 -6.31 21.55 2.45
C MET A 77 -7.03 22.85 2.83
N GLU A 78 -6.82 23.36 4.05
CA GLU A 78 -7.30 24.70 4.45
C GLU A 78 -6.65 25.79 3.59
N VAL A 79 -5.33 25.70 3.34
CA VAL A 79 -4.60 26.60 2.42
C VAL A 79 -5.17 26.53 1.01
N ARG A 80 -5.33 25.33 0.45
CA ARG A 80 -5.91 25.12 -0.88
C ARG A 80 -7.32 25.71 -0.97
N ASN A 81 -8.19 25.42 0.00
CA ASN A 81 -9.56 25.93 -0.02
C ASN A 81 -9.61 27.45 0.03
N THR A 82 -8.75 28.07 0.84
CA THR A 82 -8.68 29.53 0.94
C THR A 82 -8.18 30.16 -0.35
N PHE A 83 -7.09 29.65 -0.94
CA PHE A 83 -6.60 30.15 -2.23
C PHE A 83 -7.62 30.01 -3.37
N MET A 84 -8.37 28.91 -3.39
CA MET A 84 -9.33 28.66 -4.48
C MET A 84 -10.64 29.42 -4.34
N HIS A 85 -11.08 29.71 -3.11
CA HIS A 85 -12.41 30.27 -2.86
C HIS A 85 -12.40 31.73 -2.36
N ASP A 86 -11.32 32.23 -1.75
CA ASP A 86 -11.21 33.63 -1.33
C ASP A 86 -10.39 34.44 -2.35
N MET A 87 -11.07 35.31 -3.11
CA MET A 87 -10.42 36.21 -4.06
C MET A 87 -9.47 37.21 -3.40
N ARG A 88 -9.60 37.44 -2.08
CA ARG A 88 -8.76 38.36 -1.30
C ARG A 88 -7.53 37.67 -0.69
N ALA A 89 -7.26 36.42 -1.06
CA ALA A 89 -6.04 35.70 -0.72
C ALA A 89 -5.08 35.79 -1.92
N THR A 90 -4.54 36.98 -2.18
CA THR A 90 -3.78 37.25 -3.42
C THR A 90 -2.35 36.70 -3.39
N ASN A 91 -1.84 36.40 -2.19
CA ASN A 91 -0.51 35.83 -1.92
C ASN A 91 -0.57 34.89 -0.69
N TYR A 92 0.54 34.27 -0.30
CA TYR A 92 0.59 33.34 0.83
C TYR A 92 0.34 34.01 2.17
N THR A 93 0.87 35.22 2.41
CA THR A 93 0.63 35.94 3.67
C THR A 93 -0.86 36.19 3.89
N GLU A 94 -1.55 36.71 2.88
CA GLU A 94 -3.00 36.96 2.94
C GLU A 94 -3.80 35.67 3.07
N CYS A 95 -3.38 34.60 2.38
CA CYS A 95 -4.02 33.29 2.50
C CYS A 95 -3.90 32.73 3.92
N VAL A 96 -2.68 32.73 4.48
CA VAL A 96 -2.41 32.20 5.81
C VAL A 96 -3.07 33.03 6.91
N ALA A 97 -3.11 34.36 6.76
CA ALA A 97 -3.78 35.25 7.70
C ALA A 97 -5.31 35.01 7.79
N ARG A 98 -5.91 34.41 6.76
CA ARG A 98 -7.34 34.07 6.72
C ARG A 98 -7.68 32.73 7.36
N ILE A 99 -6.67 31.92 7.71
CA ILE A 99 -6.86 30.60 8.30
C ILE A 99 -6.45 30.68 9.77
N ASP A 100 -7.43 30.52 10.67
CA ASP A 100 -7.21 30.69 12.10
C ASP A 100 -6.10 29.77 12.63
N GLY A 101 -5.17 30.36 13.37
CA GLY A 101 -4.02 29.70 13.96
C GLY A 101 -2.97 29.13 13.00
N LEU A 102 -3.16 29.20 11.67
CA LEU A 102 -2.24 28.57 10.72
C LEU A 102 -0.84 29.19 10.75
N GLY A 103 -0.73 30.53 10.77
CA GLY A 103 0.57 31.20 10.80
C GLY A 103 1.43 30.77 11.99
N LYS A 104 0.85 30.78 13.20
CA LYS A 104 1.52 30.31 14.43
C LYS A 104 1.90 28.83 14.36
N TRP A 105 1.04 28.01 13.74
CA TRP A 105 1.32 26.59 13.57
C TRP A 105 2.47 26.36 12.58
N LEU A 106 2.52 27.09 11.47
CA LEU A 106 3.61 27.05 10.50
C LEU A 106 4.93 27.51 11.12
N GLU A 107 4.91 28.62 11.88
CA GLU A 107 6.09 29.12 12.61
C GLU A 107 6.67 28.11 13.59
N LYS A 108 5.81 27.40 14.30
CA LYS A 108 6.21 26.38 15.27
C LYS A 108 6.73 25.11 14.58
N THR A 109 6.14 24.74 13.45
CA THR A 109 6.43 23.47 12.75
C THR A 109 7.66 23.60 11.86
N TYR A 110 7.80 24.72 11.15
CA TYR A 110 8.80 24.92 10.11
C TYR A 110 9.73 26.09 10.47
N LYS A 111 11.02 25.76 10.58
CA LYS A 111 12.06 26.75 10.86
C LYS A 111 12.23 27.69 9.67
N ALA A 112 12.56 28.94 9.96
CA ALA A 112 12.97 29.88 8.94
C ALA A 112 14.20 29.36 8.21
N PRO A 113 14.30 29.52 6.89
CA PRO A 113 15.49 29.12 6.15
C PRO A 113 16.71 29.89 6.61
N VAL A 114 17.88 29.27 6.49
CA VAL A 114 19.16 29.91 6.80
C VAL A 114 19.56 30.77 5.60
N TYR A 115 19.20 32.05 5.62
CA TYR A 115 19.64 33.00 4.59
C TYR A 115 21.01 33.58 4.90
N ASN A 116 21.79 33.84 3.84
CA ASN A 116 23.04 34.59 3.97
C ASN A 116 22.74 36.00 4.49
N LYS A 117 23.48 36.43 5.52
CA LYS A 117 23.28 37.65 6.34
C LYS A 117 23.16 39.00 5.60
N LYS A 118 23.19 39.03 4.26
CA LYS A 118 23.20 40.26 3.47
C LYS A 118 21.85 40.65 2.86
N GLU A 119 20.88 39.73 2.80
CA GLU A 119 19.55 40.02 2.24
C GLU A 119 18.47 39.89 3.32
N LYS A 120 17.59 40.90 3.39
CA LYS A 120 16.44 40.90 4.30
C LYS A 120 15.30 40.14 3.60
N ILE A 121 14.97 38.96 4.09
CA ILE A 121 13.80 38.21 3.64
C ILE A 121 12.51 38.96 3.98
N THR A 122 11.55 38.94 3.07
CA THR A 122 10.20 39.46 3.29
C THR A 122 9.33 38.44 4.04
N ASP A 123 8.29 38.92 4.73
CA ASP A 123 7.35 38.02 5.42
C ASP A 123 6.64 37.07 4.42
N GLU A 124 6.39 37.54 3.19
CA GLU A 124 5.79 36.74 2.12
C GLU A 124 6.66 35.54 1.74
N GLU A 125 7.94 35.76 1.42
CA GLU A 125 8.87 34.69 1.06
C GLU A 125 9.03 33.66 2.19
N LEU A 126 9.00 34.13 3.45
CA LEU A 126 9.09 33.24 4.61
C LEU A 126 7.84 32.36 4.76
N ILE A 127 6.65 32.92 4.54
CA ILE A 127 5.40 32.18 4.63
C ILE A 127 5.26 31.22 3.44
N GLU A 128 5.59 31.67 2.23
CA GLU A 128 5.67 30.86 1.02
C GLU A 128 6.54 29.61 1.26
N ASP A 129 7.76 29.80 1.76
CA ASP A 129 8.67 28.70 2.03
C ASP A 129 8.07 27.67 3.00
N ARG A 130 7.44 28.13 4.09
CA ARG A 130 6.78 27.24 5.05
C ARG A 130 5.60 26.49 4.46
N VAL A 131 4.80 27.13 3.60
CA VAL A 131 3.70 26.47 2.88
C VAL A 131 4.26 25.44 1.88
N ARG A 132 5.38 25.74 1.23
CA ARG A 132 6.09 24.78 0.37
C ARG A 132 6.65 23.59 1.16
N GLN A 133 7.21 23.83 2.34
CA GLN A 133 7.63 22.74 3.24
C GLN A 133 6.44 21.85 3.63
N LEU A 134 5.30 22.44 3.98
CA LEU A 134 4.06 21.71 4.24
C LEU A 134 3.60 20.87 3.03
N ALA A 135 3.61 21.46 1.83
CA ALA A 135 3.25 20.77 0.59
C ALA A 135 4.18 19.57 0.34
N ASN A 136 5.49 19.76 0.50
CA ASN A 136 6.49 18.71 0.34
C ASN A 136 6.31 17.57 1.36
N GLU A 137 6.01 17.88 2.62
CA GLU A 137 5.71 16.85 3.62
C GLU A 137 4.44 16.07 3.27
N VAL A 138 3.39 16.74 2.81
CA VAL A 138 2.15 16.10 2.36
C VAL A 138 2.39 15.16 1.17
N ILE A 139 3.23 15.57 0.21
CA ILE A 139 3.67 14.72 -0.91
C ILE A 139 4.45 13.51 -0.38
N ALA A 140 5.43 13.73 0.50
CA ALA A 140 6.24 12.65 1.08
C ALA A 140 5.38 11.64 1.84
N LEU A 141 4.44 12.12 2.65
CA LEU A 141 3.47 11.27 3.36
C LEU A 141 2.61 10.46 2.39
N THR A 142 2.19 11.07 1.28
CA THR A 142 1.45 10.38 0.22
C THR A 142 2.28 9.23 -0.38
N PHE A 143 3.57 9.44 -0.63
CA PHE A 143 4.46 8.36 -1.06
C PHE A 143 4.64 7.28 0.02
N THR A 144 4.74 7.65 1.30
CA THR A 144 4.80 6.68 2.40
C THR A 144 3.53 5.81 2.46
N ILE A 145 2.35 6.40 2.24
CA ILE A 145 1.09 5.65 2.15
C ILE A 145 1.16 4.63 0.98
N LEU A 146 1.64 5.04 -0.19
CA LEU A 146 1.80 4.14 -1.35
C LEU A 146 2.79 2.99 -1.07
N GLN A 147 3.89 3.26 -0.36
CA GLN A 147 4.82 2.22 0.06
C GLN A 147 4.15 1.21 1.01
N LYS A 148 3.40 1.70 2.00
CA LYS A 148 2.61 0.83 2.89
C LYS A 148 1.58 0.00 2.13
N LEU A 149 0.98 0.52 1.05
CA LEU A 149 0.09 -0.24 0.18
C LEU A 149 0.79 -1.44 -0.42
N ARG A 150 1.95 -1.18 -1.03
CA ARG A 150 2.78 -2.20 -1.66
C ARG A 150 3.17 -3.27 -0.66
N ASP A 151 3.66 -2.90 0.50
CA ASP A 151 4.04 -3.85 1.55
C ASP A 151 2.85 -4.70 2.02
N LYS A 152 1.64 -4.12 2.06
CA LYS A 152 0.43 -4.85 2.44
C LYS A 152 -0.02 -5.83 1.35
N PHE A 153 0.08 -5.43 0.09
CA PHE A 153 -0.18 -6.34 -1.03
C PHE A 153 0.84 -7.47 -1.08
N ASP A 154 2.12 -7.17 -0.94
CA ASP A 154 3.19 -8.18 -0.93
C ASP A 154 2.95 -9.21 0.20
N LYS A 155 2.60 -8.75 1.41
CA LYS A 155 2.22 -9.65 2.52
C LYS A 155 0.97 -10.49 2.24
N THR A 156 -0.01 -9.93 1.52
CA THR A 156 -1.24 -10.64 1.16
C THR A 156 -0.94 -11.72 0.11
N VAL A 157 -0.12 -11.40 -0.90
CA VAL A 157 0.34 -12.36 -1.90
C VAL A 157 1.15 -13.48 -1.23
N GLU A 158 2.06 -13.15 -0.31
CA GLU A 158 2.79 -14.17 0.47
C GLU A 158 1.85 -15.02 1.34
N ALA A 159 0.84 -14.42 1.96
CA ALA A 159 -0.14 -15.15 2.77
C ALA A 159 -0.97 -16.10 1.91
N ASP A 160 -1.41 -15.66 0.72
CA ASP A 160 -2.11 -16.49 -0.25
C ASP A 160 -1.22 -17.61 -0.78
N GLN A 161 0.05 -17.32 -1.06
CA GLN A 161 1.02 -18.34 -1.45
C GLN A 161 1.19 -19.38 -0.33
N ARG A 162 1.43 -18.95 0.91
CA ARG A 162 1.51 -19.85 2.08
C ARG A 162 0.24 -20.69 2.24
N ARG A 163 -0.94 -20.10 2.04
CA ARG A 163 -2.21 -20.81 2.11
C ARG A 163 -2.30 -21.89 1.03
N ARG A 164 -1.92 -21.58 -0.21
CA ARG A 164 -1.88 -22.56 -1.32
C ARG A 164 -0.91 -23.70 -1.04
N GLU A 165 0.26 -23.40 -0.47
CA GLU A 165 1.23 -24.41 -0.06
C GLU A 165 0.63 -25.34 1.01
N VAL A 166 0.02 -24.77 2.06
CA VAL A 166 -0.65 -25.54 3.11
C VAL A 166 -1.78 -26.42 2.54
N ASP A 167 -2.60 -25.89 1.65
CA ASP A 167 -3.69 -26.65 1.04
C ASP A 167 -3.16 -27.79 0.15
N ALA A 168 -2.10 -27.54 -0.64
CA ALA A 168 -1.42 -28.57 -1.42
C ALA A 168 -0.83 -29.69 -0.54
N PHE A 169 -0.26 -29.33 0.62
CA PHE A 169 0.22 -30.31 1.59
C PHE A 169 -0.93 -31.13 2.18
N LYS A 170 -2.05 -30.50 2.56
CA LYS A 170 -3.24 -31.20 3.09
C LYS A 170 -3.81 -32.20 2.08
N GLU A 171 -3.92 -31.81 0.81
CA GLU A 171 -4.36 -32.71 -0.27
C GLU A 171 -3.41 -33.91 -0.38
N THR A 172 -2.10 -33.68 -0.39
CA THR A 172 -1.09 -34.75 -0.52
C THR A 172 -1.12 -35.70 0.68
N ILE A 173 -1.31 -35.20 1.91
CA ILE A 173 -1.50 -36.02 3.11
C ILE A 173 -2.76 -36.89 2.99
N THR A 174 -3.83 -36.33 2.44
CA THR A 174 -5.09 -37.07 2.21
C THR A 174 -4.87 -38.23 1.23
N GLU A 175 -4.17 -38.00 0.12
CA GLU A 175 -3.80 -39.05 -0.84
C GLU A 175 -2.92 -40.13 -0.23
N ILE A 176 -1.93 -39.76 0.60
CA ILE A 176 -1.08 -40.72 1.31
C ILE A 176 -1.92 -41.56 2.26
N LYS A 177 -2.87 -40.94 2.98
CA LYS A 177 -3.77 -41.65 3.88
C LYS A 177 -4.65 -42.65 3.14
N GLU A 178 -5.24 -42.26 2.01
CA GLU A 178 -6.04 -43.15 1.16
C GLU A 178 -5.19 -44.30 0.61
N PHE A 179 -3.98 -44.01 0.13
CA PHE A 179 -3.04 -45.03 -0.34
C PHE A 179 -2.67 -46.02 0.77
N LEU A 180 -2.34 -45.54 1.97
CA LEU A 180 -2.04 -46.39 3.13
C LEU A 180 -3.22 -47.28 3.51
N ASN A 181 -4.43 -46.72 3.54
CA ASN A 181 -5.64 -47.48 3.83
C ASN A 181 -5.86 -48.59 2.80
N ASN A 182 -5.74 -48.27 1.51
CA ASN A 182 -5.88 -49.25 0.43
C ASN A 182 -4.77 -50.32 0.48
N TYR A 183 -3.55 -49.91 0.79
CA TYR A 183 -2.40 -50.81 0.93
C TYR A 183 -2.64 -51.82 2.06
N VAL A 184 -3.04 -51.36 3.25
CA VAL A 184 -3.33 -52.24 4.39
C VAL A 184 -4.53 -53.14 4.12
N GLN A 185 -5.62 -52.60 3.56
CA GLN A 185 -6.82 -53.37 3.25
C GLN A 185 -6.53 -54.55 2.33
N LYS A 186 -5.67 -54.37 1.31
CA LYS A 186 -5.26 -55.45 0.42
C LYS A 186 -4.68 -56.65 1.17
N TYR A 187 -3.78 -56.42 2.12
CA TYR A 187 -3.18 -57.53 2.89
C TYR A 187 -4.18 -58.19 3.85
N ILE A 188 -5.13 -57.42 4.38
CA ILE A 188 -6.23 -57.95 5.18
C ILE A 188 -7.09 -58.90 4.33
N ASP A 189 -7.47 -58.46 3.12
CA ASP A 189 -8.31 -59.22 2.20
C ASP A 189 -7.62 -60.51 1.74
N ASP A 190 -6.32 -60.43 1.43
CA ASP A 190 -5.49 -61.56 1.03
C ASP A 190 -5.12 -62.49 2.21
N LYS A 191 -5.48 -62.10 3.46
CA LYS A 191 -5.09 -62.78 4.72
C LYS A 191 -3.58 -62.98 4.86
N GLU A 192 -2.80 -62.07 4.31
CA GLU A 192 -1.33 -62.09 4.36
C GLU A 192 -0.79 -61.12 5.40
N MET A 193 0.37 -61.45 5.99
CA MET A 193 1.12 -60.48 6.79
C MET A 193 1.97 -59.57 5.90
N ILE A 194 1.99 -58.27 6.23
CA ILE A 194 2.90 -57.31 5.58
C ILE A 194 4.33 -57.66 5.97
N LYS A 195 5.12 -58.10 4.99
CA LYS A 195 6.54 -58.43 5.20
C LYS A 195 7.38 -57.16 5.39
N PRO A 196 8.46 -57.22 6.20
CA PRO A 196 9.35 -56.08 6.43
C PRO A 196 9.93 -55.46 5.15
N GLU A 197 10.25 -56.27 4.13
CA GLU A 197 10.82 -55.75 2.88
C GLU A 197 9.83 -54.85 2.11
N ASN A 198 8.53 -55.07 2.30
CA ASN A 198 7.50 -54.28 1.66
C ASN A 198 7.29 -52.91 2.35
N LEU A 199 7.66 -52.78 3.63
CA LEU A 199 7.61 -51.51 4.35
C LEU A 199 8.63 -50.49 3.80
N GLY A 200 9.80 -50.96 3.35
CA GLY A 200 10.79 -50.09 2.69
C GLY A 200 10.23 -49.48 1.40
N LYS A 201 9.64 -50.32 0.53
CA LYS A 201 9.01 -49.88 -0.73
C LYS A 201 7.80 -48.96 -0.48
N LEU A 202 7.07 -49.19 0.59
CA LEU A 202 5.98 -48.32 1.03
C LEU A 202 6.51 -46.93 1.41
N GLY A 203 7.58 -46.86 2.19
CA GLY A 203 8.27 -45.62 2.54
C GLY A 203 8.75 -44.83 1.33
N ASP A 204 9.36 -45.51 0.35
CA ASP A 204 9.79 -44.88 -0.91
C ASP A 204 8.62 -44.34 -1.74
N THR A 205 7.49 -45.03 -1.71
CA THR A 205 6.28 -44.63 -2.45
C THR A 205 5.63 -43.43 -1.78
N ILE A 206 5.50 -43.41 -0.46
CA ILE A 206 5.00 -42.28 0.31
C ILE A 206 5.90 -41.05 0.12
N SER A 207 7.23 -41.23 0.20
CA SER A 207 8.18 -40.15 -0.09
C SER A 207 7.97 -39.57 -1.49
N ARG A 208 7.86 -40.43 -2.52
CA ARG A 208 7.60 -39.97 -3.88
C ARG A 208 6.25 -39.25 -4.00
N MET A 209 5.19 -39.74 -3.37
CA MET A 209 3.88 -39.08 -3.35
C MET A 209 3.96 -37.71 -2.68
N PHE A 210 4.64 -37.61 -1.53
CA PHE A 210 4.81 -36.37 -0.81
C PHE A 210 5.56 -35.32 -1.64
N TYR A 211 6.75 -35.66 -2.15
CA TYR A 211 7.58 -34.71 -2.90
C TYR A 211 7.01 -34.37 -4.27
N SER A 212 6.46 -35.35 -5.00
CA SER A 212 5.92 -35.10 -6.34
C SER A 212 4.52 -34.47 -6.31
N GLY A 213 3.69 -34.81 -5.32
CA GLY A 213 2.35 -34.24 -5.14
C GLY A 213 2.41 -32.79 -4.66
N ALA A 214 3.14 -32.52 -3.57
CA ALA A 214 3.27 -31.18 -3.02
C ALA A 214 3.97 -30.23 -4.00
N ALA A 215 5.11 -30.66 -4.60
CA ALA A 215 5.81 -29.81 -5.56
C ALA A 215 4.96 -29.50 -6.80
N ARG A 216 4.33 -30.50 -7.44
CA ARG A 216 3.50 -30.24 -8.63
C ARG A 216 2.35 -29.29 -8.34
N ARG A 217 1.72 -29.37 -7.17
CA ARG A 217 0.58 -28.52 -6.79
C ARG A 217 1.00 -27.08 -6.48
N ILE A 218 2.14 -26.90 -5.83
CA ILE A 218 2.73 -25.59 -5.57
C ILE A 218 3.14 -24.90 -6.88
N PHE A 219 3.70 -25.65 -7.84
CA PHE A 219 4.22 -25.08 -9.10
C PHE A 219 3.25 -25.06 -10.30
N LYS A 220 2.11 -25.79 -10.26
CA LYS A 220 1.13 -25.78 -11.38
C LYS A 220 0.14 -24.60 -11.36
N LYS A 221 -0.07 -23.92 -10.22
CA LYS A 221 -1.06 -22.84 -10.09
C LYS A 221 -0.50 -21.42 -10.31
N GLY A 222 0.78 -21.29 -10.70
CA GLY A 222 1.39 -20.07 -11.22
C GLY A 222 2.51 -20.45 -12.19
N GLU A 223 2.35 -20.21 -13.49
CA GLU A 223 3.26 -20.75 -14.50
C GLU A 223 4.71 -20.24 -14.41
N LYS A 224 5.65 -21.13 -14.11
CA LYS A 224 6.68 -21.68 -15.03
C LYS A 224 7.50 -22.70 -14.23
N VAL A 225 7.44 -23.95 -14.68
CA VAL A 225 8.07 -25.10 -14.04
C VAL A 225 9.59 -24.91 -14.01
N LEU A 226 10.17 -24.81 -12.81
CA LEU A 226 11.59 -25.06 -12.60
C LEU A 226 11.83 -26.56 -12.85
N VAL A 227 12.57 -26.84 -13.92
CA VAL A 227 12.98 -28.20 -14.29
C VAL A 227 13.79 -28.78 -13.13
N VAL A 228 13.22 -29.78 -12.45
CA VAL A 228 13.97 -30.59 -11.49
C VAL A 228 15.05 -31.33 -12.27
N PRO A 229 16.35 -31.16 -11.97
CA PRO A 229 17.40 -31.87 -12.69
C PRO A 229 17.21 -33.37 -12.44
N GLU A 230 17.12 -34.14 -13.53
CA GLU A 230 17.11 -35.59 -13.46
C GLU A 230 18.35 -36.06 -12.68
N ARG A 231 18.11 -36.80 -11.58
CA ARG A 231 19.19 -37.54 -10.93
C ARG A 231 19.71 -38.55 -11.95
N LYS A 232 20.90 -38.29 -12.49
CA LYS A 232 21.62 -39.28 -13.28
C LYS A 232 21.78 -40.54 -12.41
N PRO A 233 21.45 -41.73 -12.93
CA PRO A 233 21.71 -42.97 -12.20
C PRO A 233 23.21 -43.05 -11.93
N SER A 234 23.56 -43.31 -10.68
CA SER A 234 24.93 -43.66 -10.28
C SER A 234 25.33 -44.88 -11.10
N LYS A 235 26.32 -44.71 -11.97
CA LYS A 235 26.94 -45.85 -12.65
C LYS A 235 27.69 -46.66 -11.60
N GLU A 236 27.29 -47.92 -11.47
CA GLU A 236 28.14 -49.00 -10.92
C GLU A 236 29.35 -49.23 -11.85
#